data_AF-A0A4Q5YZ92-F1
#
_entry.id   AF-A0A4Q5YZ92-F1
#
_cell.length_a   1.000
_cell.length_b   1.000
_cell.length_c   1.000
_cell.angle_alpha   90.00
_cell.angle_beta   90.00
_cell.angle_gamma   90.00
#
_symmetry.space_group_name_H-M   'P 1'
#
loop_
_entity.id
_entity.type
_entity.pdbx_description
1 polymer ?
#
loop_
_entity_poly.entity_id
_entity_poly.type
_entity_poly.pdbx_seq_one_letter_code
_entity_poly.pdbx_strand_id
1 'polypeptide(L)'
;MAFSFKIIKPKQTLERQWDYLLKRVDDKGVAQLKKFLVGLSFASGLYLLFYFLTRANDYIVFKGVVMVLLALAWCAVPISYLLVRFSRMKRRRWLRWFLNNTGESQLRYSVQIDDEKVSVAFTDFAYEMPWSNYKVYGLWEETIYVFHDEEPMKSLYWDRTEMGREAYQSLLELLQQKALKQAF
;
A
#
# COMPACT_ATOMS: atom_id res chain seq x y z
N MET A 1 -13.54 -19.98 -13.05
CA MET A 1 -14.95 -19.51 -13.14
C MET A 1 -14.90 -18.05 -13.60
N ALA A 2 -15.50 -17.70 -14.74
CA ALA A 2 -15.44 -16.35 -15.29
C ALA A 2 -16.68 -15.56 -14.86
N PHE A 3 -16.51 -14.41 -14.20
CA PHE A 3 -17.63 -13.56 -13.82
C PHE A 3 -17.39 -12.10 -14.19
N SER A 4 -18.43 -11.41 -14.68
CA SER A 4 -18.35 -10.02 -15.08
C SER A 4 -19.48 -9.18 -14.50
N PHE A 5 -19.19 -7.92 -14.20
CA PHE A 5 -20.14 -6.98 -13.62
C PHE A 5 -19.84 -5.56 -14.09
N LYS A 6 -20.88 -4.73 -14.16
CA LYS A 6 -20.79 -3.31 -14.51
C LYS A 6 -20.89 -2.48 -13.25
N ILE A 7 -20.07 -1.45 -13.16
CA ILE A 7 -19.95 -0.60 -11.99
C ILE A 7 -20.23 0.84 -12.39
N ILE A 8 -21.01 1.49 -11.55
CA ILE A 8 -21.21 2.94 -11.56
C ILE A 8 -20.69 3.46 -10.23
N LYS A 9 -19.49 4.04 -10.23
CA LYS A 9 -18.82 4.52 -9.02
C LYS A 9 -18.96 6.04 -8.89
N PRO A 10 -19.60 6.55 -7.82
CA PRO A 10 -19.63 7.98 -7.54
C PRO A 10 -18.22 8.51 -7.24
N LYS A 11 -17.94 9.74 -7.67
CA LYS A 11 -16.65 10.42 -7.41
C LYS A 11 -16.31 10.48 -5.91
N GLN A 12 -17.29 10.74 -5.05
CA GLN A 12 -17.11 10.80 -3.59
C GLN A 12 -16.66 9.47 -2.99
N THR A 13 -17.19 8.35 -3.50
CA THR A 13 -16.81 7.01 -3.03
C THR A 13 -15.36 6.70 -3.39
N LEU A 14 -14.95 7.12 -4.59
CA LEU A 14 -13.57 6.97 -5.07
C LEU A 14 -12.57 7.78 -4.25
N GLU A 15 -12.92 9.01 -3.86
CA GLU A 15 -12.14 9.84 -2.94
C GLU A 15 -11.92 9.15 -1.59
N ARG A 16 -12.99 8.68 -0.96
CA ARG A 16 -12.92 7.97 0.33
C ARG A 16 -12.07 6.69 0.24
N GLN A 17 -12.25 5.92 -0.83
CA GLN A 17 -11.52 4.68 -1.07
C GLN A 17 -10.02 4.94 -1.28
N TRP A 18 -9.68 6.00 -2.01
CA TRP A 18 -8.29 6.38 -2.21
C TRP A 18 -7.62 6.92 -0.94
N ASP A 19 -8.34 7.70 -0.13
CA ASP A 19 -7.84 8.16 1.17
C ASP A 19 -7.54 6.98 2.10
N TYR A 20 -8.37 5.93 2.09
CA TYR A 20 -8.10 4.70 2.83
C TYR A 20 -6.81 4.00 2.36
N LEU A 21 -6.61 3.86 1.04
CA LEU A 21 -5.39 3.25 0.49
C LEU A 21 -4.14 4.08 0.81
N LEU A 22 -4.24 5.41 0.67
CA LEU A 22 -3.17 6.33 1.06
C LEU A 22 -2.81 6.13 2.52
N LYS A 23 -3.79 6.13 3.43
CA LYS A 23 -3.57 5.91 4.86
C LYS A 23 -2.85 4.58 5.12
N ARG A 24 -3.30 3.49 4.49
CA ARG A 24 -2.68 2.16 4.68
C ARG A 24 -1.23 2.09 4.21
N VAL A 25 -0.91 2.67 3.05
CA VAL A 25 0.47 2.70 2.55
C VAL A 25 1.34 3.62 3.39
N ASP A 26 0.77 4.74 3.82
CA ASP A 26 1.39 5.71 4.69
C ASP A 26 1.73 5.14 6.07
N ASP A 27 0.83 4.34 6.63
CA ASP A 27 1.02 3.65 7.90
C ASP A 27 2.14 2.60 7.80
N LYS A 28 2.22 1.85 6.70
CA LYS A 28 3.33 0.91 6.46
C LYS A 28 4.68 1.65 6.38
N GLY A 29 4.77 2.73 5.61
CA GLY A 29 6.00 3.52 5.48
C GLY A 29 6.44 4.17 6.79
N VAL A 30 5.48 4.71 7.57
CA VAL A 30 5.76 5.28 8.90
C VAL A 30 6.17 4.19 9.88
N ALA A 31 5.53 3.02 9.86
CA ALA A 31 5.90 1.91 10.72
C ALA A 31 7.34 1.43 10.45
N GLN A 32 7.76 1.34 9.18
CA GLN A 32 9.13 1.02 8.82
C GLN A 32 10.12 2.09 9.32
N LEU A 33 9.81 3.38 9.11
CA LEU A 33 10.66 4.47 9.61
C LEU A 33 10.77 4.45 11.15
N LYS A 34 9.66 4.19 11.85
CA LYS A 34 9.64 4.03 13.31
C LYS A 34 10.53 2.86 13.77
N LYS A 35 10.42 1.69 13.12
CA LYS A 35 11.27 0.53 13.43
C LYS A 35 12.76 0.86 13.23
N PHE A 36 13.09 1.53 12.13
CA PHE A 36 14.45 1.98 11.86
C PHE A 36 14.96 2.95 12.93
N LEU A 37 14.16 3.96 13.31
CA LEU A 37 14.52 4.92 14.35
C LEU A 37 14.73 4.26 15.72
N VAL A 38 13.87 3.32 16.10
CA VAL A 38 14.01 2.56 17.34
C VAL A 38 15.31 1.75 17.32
N GLY A 39 15.58 1.03 16.23
CA GLY A 39 16.82 0.27 16.05
C GLY A 39 18.07 1.16 16.09
N LEU A 40 18.03 2.31 15.42
CA LEU A 40 19.14 3.28 15.39
C LEU A 40 19.40 3.91 16.77
N SER A 41 18.33 4.25 17.50
CA SER A 41 18.43 4.78 18.87
C SER A 41 19.03 3.76 19.82
N PHE A 42 18.58 2.50 19.72
CA PHE A 42 19.12 1.39 20.50
C PHE A 42 20.60 1.14 20.20
N ALA A 43 20.98 1.10 18.92
CA ALA A 43 22.38 0.94 18.49
C ALA A 43 23.26 2.11 18.97
N SER A 44 22.74 3.34 18.93
CA SER A 44 23.43 4.53 19.44
C SER A 44 23.65 4.43 20.96
N GLY A 45 22.63 3.97 21.71
CA GLY A 45 22.73 3.73 23.15
C GLY A 45 23.76 2.65 23.50
N LEU A 46 23.76 1.53 22.78
CA LEU A 46 24.76 0.47 22.95
C LEU A 46 26.17 0.96 22.63
N TYR A 47 26.34 1.76 21.57
CA TYR A 47 27.64 2.34 21.23
C TYR A 47 28.15 3.29 22.31
N LEU A 48 27.28 4.16 22.86
CA LEU A 48 27.65 5.04 23.97
C LEU A 48 28.07 4.24 25.20
N LEU A 49 27.30 3.21 25.54
CA LEU A 49 27.62 2.33 26.67
C LEU A 49 28.96 1.61 26.46
N PHE A 50 29.21 1.08 25.26
CA PHE A 50 30.49 0.48 24.88
C PHE A 50 31.65 1.49 24.95
N TYR A 51 31.42 2.72 24.49
CA TYR A 51 32.41 3.79 24.51
C TYR A 51 32.84 4.13 25.95
N PHE A 52 31.90 4.19 26.89
CA PHE A 52 32.19 4.47 28.31
C PHE A 52 32.79 3.28 29.07
N LEU A 53 32.42 2.04 28.73
CA LEU A 53 32.92 0.84 29.41
C LEU A 53 34.34 0.41 28.98
N THR A 54 34.84 0.92 27.86
CA THR A 54 36.15 0.55 27.32
C THR A 54 37.14 1.72 27.43
N ARG A 55 38.42 1.43 27.70
CA ARG A 55 39.42 2.50 27.82
C ARG A 55 39.60 3.24 26.48
N ALA A 56 40.12 4.46 26.54
CA ALA A 56 40.23 5.32 25.37
C ALA A 56 41.05 4.71 24.22
N ASN A 57 42.13 3.99 24.56
CA ASN A 57 43.02 3.36 23.58
C ASN A 57 42.50 2.01 23.06
N ASP A 58 41.58 1.38 23.78
CA ASP A 58 41.03 0.09 23.39
C ASP A 58 40.06 0.30 22.22
N TYR A 59 40.29 -0.45 21.13
CA TYR A 59 39.43 -0.47 19.95
C TYR A 59 39.20 0.91 19.29
N ILE A 60 40.19 1.81 19.36
CA ILE A 60 40.05 3.20 18.88
C ILE A 60 39.60 3.30 17.40
N VAL A 61 40.15 2.44 16.54
CA VAL A 61 39.78 2.36 15.11
C VAL A 61 38.32 1.92 14.96
N PHE A 62 37.91 0.90 15.71
CA PHE A 62 36.53 0.41 15.68
C PHE A 62 35.54 1.46 16.19
N LYS A 63 35.85 2.15 17.30
CA LYS A 63 35.05 3.28 17.81
C LYS A 63 34.88 4.35 16.74
N GLY A 64 35.96 4.75 16.08
CA GLY A 64 35.94 5.73 14.99
C GLY A 64 35.04 5.30 13.82
N VAL A 65 35.20 4.05 13.33
CA VAL A 65 34.38 3.53 12.22
C VAL A 65 32.90 3.48 12.59
N VAL A 66 32.55 2.95 13.77
CA VAL A 66 31.16 2.88 14.22
C VAL A 66 30.55 4.26 14.42
N MET A 67 31.32 5.24 14.92
CA MET A 67 30.87 6.63 15.04
C MET A 67 30.51 7.24 13.68
N VAL A 68 31.35 7.02 12.66
CA VAL A 68 31.08 7.49 11.30
C VAL A 68 29.85 6.83 10.71
N LEU A 69 29.69 5.50 10.89
CA LEU A 69 28.51 4.77 10.42
C LEU A 69 27.22 5.25 11.10
N LEU A 70 27.26 5.49 12.41
CA LEU A 70 26.13 6.05 13.15
C LEU A 70 25.79 7.47 12.68
N ALA A 71 26.79 8.32 12.46
CA ALA A 71 26.58 9.67 11.94
C ALA A 71 25.92 9.64 10.54
N LEU A 72 26.39 8.77 9.64
CA LEU A 72 25.78 8.57 8.32
C LEU A 72 24.34 8.05 8.42
N ALA A 73 24.07 7.11 9.34
CA ALA A 73 22.73 6.58 9.55
C ALA A 73 21.76 7.65 10.08
N TRP A 74 22.21 8.52 10.98
CA TRP A 74 21.43 9.67 11.46
C TRP A 74 21.19 10.71 10.34
N CYS A 75 22.16 10.93 9.45
CA CYS A 75 21.97 11.76 8.26
C CYS A 75 20.98 11.15 7.25
N ALA A 76 20.85 9.83 7.18
CA ALA A 76 19.90 9.16 6.31
C ALA A 76 18.43 9.28 6.78
N VAL A 77 18.19 9.53 8.07
CA VAL A 77 16.86 9.71 8.66
C VAL A 77 16.08 10.86 8.00
N PRO A 78 16.57 12.12 7.95
CA PRO A 78 15.84 13.22 7.33
C PRO A 78 15.61 12.99 5.84
N ILE A 79 16.57 12.37 5.13
CA ILE A 79 16.43 12.03 3.71
C ILE A 79 15.27 11.03 3.52
N SER A 80 15.25 9.96 4.31
CA SER A 80 14.19 8.94 4.27
C SER A 80 12.82 9.54 4.58
N TYR A 81 12.74 10.41 5.59
CA TYR A 81 11.52 11.14 5.93
C TYR A 81 11.03 12.03 4.78
N LEU A 82 11.93 12.78 4.15
CA LEU A 82 11.59 13.63 3.01
C LEU A 82 11.11 12.81 1.81
N LEU A 83 11.71 11.65 1.53
CA LEU A 83 11.27 10.74 0.46
C LEU A 83 9.83 10.24 0.72
N VAL A 84 9.52 9.82 1.96
CA VAL A 84 8.17 9.41 2.34
C VAL A 84 7.19 10.58 2.16
N ARG A 85 7.55 11.79 2.63
CA ARG A 85 6.69 12.99 2.49
C ARG A 85 6.48 13.41 1.04
N PHE A 86 7.52 13.35 0.21
CA PHE A 86 7.44 13.72 -1.20
C PHE A 86 6.57 12.75 -1.99
N SER A 87 6.72 11.44 -1.74
CA SER A 87 5.88 10.42 -2.38
C SER A 87 4.39 10.61 -2.03
N ARG A 88 4.07 10.96 -0.78
CA ARG A 88 2.72 11.33 -0.35
C ARG A 88 2.16 12.52 -1.12
N MET A 89 2.93 13.60 -1.22
CA MET A 89 2.49 14.81 -1.93
C MET A 89 2.25 14.54 -3.41
N LYS A 90 3.16 13.80 -4.07
CA LYS A 90 3.01 13.42 -5.48
C LYS A 90 1.73 12.62 -5.71
N ARG A 91 1.45 11.64 -4.85
CA ARG A 91 0.24 10.79 -4.94
C ARG A 91 -1.05 11.59 -4.73
N ARG A 92 -1.10 12.48 -3.73
CA ARG A 92 -2.26 13.37 -3.53
C ARG A 92 -2.48 14.34 -4.68
N ARG A 93 -1.39 14.83 -5.31
CA ARG A 93 -1.49 15.71 -6.48
C ARG A 93 -2.01 14.96 -7.69
N TRP A 94 -1.53 13.74 -7.93
CA TRP A 94 -2.02 12.87 -9.00
C TRP A 94 -3.51 12.55 -8.84
N LEU A 95 -3.96 12.23 -7.63
CA LEU A 95 -5.38 11.99 -7.35
C LEU A 95 -6.24 13.21 -7.69
N ARG A 96 -5.87 14.40 -7.20
CA ARG A 96 -6.63 15.63 -7.51
C ARG A 96 -6.69 15.89 -9.01
N TRP A 97 -5.60 15.64 -9.72
CA TRP A 97 -5.57 15.76 -11.18
C TRP A 97 -6.49 14.73 -11.85
N PHE A 98 -6.45 13.46 -11.44
CA PHE A 98 -7.32 12.39 -11.97
C PHE A 98 -8.81 12.69 -11.73
N LEU A 99 -9.15 13.09 -10.50
CA LEU A 99 -10.52 13.44 -10.12
C LEU A 99 -11.04 14.67 -10.85
N ASN A 100 -10.19 15.67 -11.10
CA ASN A 100 -10.59 16.89 -11.81
C ASN A 100 -10.71 16.68 -13.32
N ASN A 101 -9.92 15.78 -13.90
CA ASN A 101 -9.99 15.46 -15.33
C ASN A 101 -11.11 14.48 -15.67
N THR A 102 -11.64 13.75 -14.68
CA THR A 102 -12.84 12.94 -14.87
C THR A 102 -14.05 13.90 -14.90
N GLY A 103 -14.46 14.31 -16.10
CA GLY A 103 -15.56 15.27 -16.30
C GLY A 103 -16.93 14.74 -15.88
N GLU A 104 -17.07 13.42 -15.74
CA GLU A 104 -18.29 12.77 -15.27
C GLU A 104 -18.30 12.64 -13.74
N SER A 105 -19.45 12.91 -13.12
CA SER A 105 -19.66 12.75 -11.67
C SER A 105 -19.64 11.30 -11.21
N GLN A 106 -19.66 10.36 -12.16
CA GLN A 106 -19.67 8.92 -11.96
C GLN A 106 -18.72 8.24 -12.95
N LEU A 107 -17.91 7.31 -12.46
CA LEU A 107 -17.07 6.45 -13.30
C LEU A 107 -17.84 5.17 -13.64
N ARG A 108 -17.96 4.90 -14.94
CA ARG A 108 -18.58 3.68 -15.45
C ARG A 108 -17.52 2.75 -16.01
N TYR A 109 -17.43 1.56 -15.45
CA TYR A 109 -16.49 0.55 -15.92
C TYR A 109 -17.05 -0.85 -15.75
N SER A 110 -16.58 -1.78 -16.56
CA SER A 110 -16.88 -3.20 -16.44
C SER A 110 -15.66 -3.92 -15.89
N VAL A 111 -15.90 -4.88 -15.02
CA VAL A 111 -14.86 -5.75 -14.45
C VAL A 111 -15.20 -7.17 -14.86
N GLN A 112 -14.20 -7.88 -15.36
CA GLN A 112 -14.25 -9.32 -15.56
C GLN A 112 -13.13 -9.96 -14.76
N ILE A 113 -13.46 -10.98 -13.99
CA ILE A 113 -12.50 -11.76 -13.20
C ILE A 113 -12.60 -13.20 -13.66
N ASP A 114 -11.46 -13.69 -14.14
CA ASP A 114 -11.24 -15.08 -14.50
C ASP A 114 -10.17 -15.68 -13.56
N ASP A 115 -9.92 -16.99 -13.67
CA ASP A 115 -8.97 -17.67 -12.79
C ASP A 115 -7.53 -17.15 -12.98
N GLU A 116 -7.21 -16.59 -14.15
CA GLU A 116 -5.88 -16.08 -14.51
C GLU A 116 -5.72 -14.57 -14.35
N LYS A 117 -6.77 -13.78 -14.64
CA LYS A 117 -6.67 -12.31 -14.76
C LYS A 117 -7.93 -11.57 -14.32
N VAL A 118 -7.72 -10.30 -13.99
CA VAL A 118 -8.77 -9.30 -13.82
C VAL A 118 -8.64 -8.29 -14.95
N SER A 119 -9.69 -8.18 -15.76
CA SER A 119 -9.81 -7.20 -16.82
C SER A 119 -10.77 -6.09 -16.38
N VAL A 120 -10.32 -4.84 -16.45
CA VAL A 120 -11.14 -3.67 -16.17
C VAL A 120 -11.24 -2.85 -17.45
N ALA A 121 -12.44 -2.72 -17.98
CA ALA A 121 -12.72 -1.98 -19.21
C ALA A 121 -13.60 -0.77 -18.95
N PHE A 122 -13.07 0.40 -19.32
CA PHE A 122 -13.75 1.69 -19.39
C PHE A 122 -14.25 1.93 -20.83
N THR A 123 -14.89 3.08 -21.08
CA THR A 123 -15.33 3.48 -22.43
C THR A 123 -14.18 3.55 -23.43
N ASP A 124 -13.02 4.07 -23.00
CA ASP A 124 -11.93 4.43 -23.92
C ASP A 124 -10.66 3.59 -23.72
N PHE A 125 -10.59 2.78 -22.66
CA PHE A 125 -9.42 1.96 -22.38
C PHE A 125 -9.79 0.70 -21.58
N ALA A 126 -9.03 -0.37 -21.80
CA ALA A 126 -9.07 -1.57 -21.00
C ALA A 126 -7.67 -1.87 -20.45
N TYR A 127 -7.60 -2.35 -19.21
CA TYR A 127 -6.37 -2.88 -18.66
C TYR A 127 -6.61 -4.26 -18.07
N GLU A 128 -5.59 -5.11 -18.10
CA GLU A 128 -5.62 -6.45 -17.53
C GLU A 128 -4.50 -6.61 -16.49
N MET A 129 -4.80 -7.29 -15.39
CA MET A 129 -3.82 -7.63 -14.35
C MET A 129 -3.93 -9.10 -13.99
N PRO A 130 -2.80 -9.81 -13.77
CA PRO A 130 -2.82 -11.18 -13.29
C PRO A 130 -3.56 -11.30 -11.96
N TRP A 131 -4.47 -12.26 -11.85
CA TRP A 131 -5.24 -12.49 -10.63
C TRP A 131 -4.33 -12.92 -9.47
N SER A 132 -3.22 -13.58 -9.77
CA SER A 132 -2.18 -13.99 -8.81
C SER A 132 -1.57 -12.81 -8.02
N ASN A 133 -1.57 -11.60 -8.57
CA ASN A 133 -1.00 -10.42 -7.90
C ASN A 133 -1.84 -9.95 -6.69
N TYR A 134 -3.07 -10.43 -6.59
CA TYR A 134 -4.01 -10.12 -5.51
C TYR A 134 -4.03 -11.25 -4.49
N LYS A 135 -3.36 -11.07 -3.36
CA LYS A 135 -3.21 -12.13 -2.34
C LYS A 135 -4.20 -12.01 -1.19
N VAL A 136 -4.48 -10.80 -0.75
CA VAL A 136 -5.28 -10.57 0.47
C VAL A 136 -6.51 -9.79 0.10
N TYR A 137 -7.64 -10.14 0.72
CA TYR A 137 -8.82 -9.29 0.71
C TYR A 137 -9.21 -8.87 2.13
N GLY A 138 -9.89 -7.74 2.24
CA GLY A 138 -10.47 -7.24 3.47
C GLY A 138 -11.91 -6.82 3.24
N LEU A 139 -12.73 -6.97 4.28
CA LEU A 139 -14.09 -6.46 4.31
C LEU A 139 -14.13 -5.28 5.27
N TRP A 140 -14.66 -4.14 4.81
CA TRP A 140 -14.98 -3.03 5.68
C TRP A 140 -16.35 -2.49 5.28
N GLU A 141 -17.28 -2.52 6.23
CA GLU A 141 -18.70 -2.26 6.00
C GLU A 141 -19.23 -3.13 4.85
N GLU A 142 -19.76 -2.53 3.80
CA GLU A 142 -20.25 -3.23 2.60
C GLU A 142 -19.27 -3.16 1.41
N THR A 143 -18.02 -2.79 1.64
CA THR A 143 -16.98 -2.73 0.60
C THR A 143 -16.00 -3.90 0.72
N ILE A 144 -15.79 -4.60 -0.40
CA ILE A 144 -14.74 -5.59 -0.57
C ILE A 144 -13.49 -4.87 -1.07
N TYR A 145 -12.37 -5.07 -0.37
CA TYR A 145 -11.05 -4.59 -0.78
C TYR A 145 -10.19 -5.77 -1.19
N VAL A 146 -9.68 -5.76 -2.42
CA VAL A 146 -8.78 -6.78 -2.96
C VAL A 146 -7.41 -6.16 -3.17
N PHE A 147 -6.44 -6.57 -2.36
CA PHE A 147 -5.17 -5.90 -2.25
C PHE A 147 -4.12 -6.51 -3.16
N HIS A 148 -3.51 -5.65 -3.96
CA HIS A 148 -2.34 -5.99 -4.75
C HIS A 148 -1.10 -5.95 -3.84
N ASP A 149 -0.28 -7.00 -3.90
CA ASP A 149 0.81 -7.20 -2.92
C ASP A 149 1.97 -6.21 -3.14
N GLU A 150 2.44 -6.10 -4.38
CA GLU A 150 3.59 -5.25 -4.74
C GLU A 150 3.22 -3.77 -4.93
N GLU A 151 2.07 -3.51 -5.55
CA GLU A 151 1.60 -2.18 -5.89
C GLU A 151 0.26 -1.87 -5.23
N PRO A 152 0.25 -1.35 -3.98
CA PRO A 152 -0.99 -1.10 -3.25
C PRO A 152 -1.99 -0.18 -3.99
N MET A 153 -1.52 0.66 -4.90
CA MET A 153 -2.35 1.56 -5.71
C MET A 153 -3.10 0.85 -6.85
N LYS A 154 -2.71 -0.38 -7.19
CA LYS A 154 -3.44 -1.28 -8.09
C LYS A 154 -4.46 -2.16 -7.36
N SER A 155 -4.63 -1.96 -6.05
CA SER A 155 -5.67 -2.65 -5.28
C SER A 155 -7.05 -2.27 -5.79
N LEU A 156 -7.92 -3.26 -5.86
CA LEU A 156 -9.29 -3.11 -6.35
C LEU A 156 -10.24 -3.04 -5.17
N TYR A 157 -11.35 -2.35 -5.38
CA TYR A 157 -12.33 -2.15 -4.33
C TYR A 157 -13.72 -1.94 -4.93
N TRP A 158 -14.68 -2.59 -4.31
CA TRP A 158 -16.05 -2.61 -4.82
C TRP A 158 -17.04 -2.62 -3.68
N ASP A 159 -17.96 -1.68 -3.73
CA ASP A 159 -19.05 -1.61 -2.77
C ASP A 159 -20.25 -2.47 -3.22
N ARG A 160 -20.98 -3.03 -2.26
CA ARG A 160 -22.20 -3.79 -2.53
C ARG A 160 -23.23 -3.00 -3.32
N THR A 161 -23.39 -1.71 -3.03
CA THR A 161 -24.32 -0.81 -3.74
C THR A 161 -23.89 -0.56 -5.18
N GLU A 162 -22.59 -0.65 -5.47
CA GLU A 162 -22.02 -0.45 -6.81
C GLU A 162 -22.12 -1.71 -7.69
N MET A 163 -22.00 -2.90 -7.09
CA MET A 163 -21.99 -4.19 -7.80
C MET A 163 -23.37 -4.84 -7.94
N GLY A 164 -24.29 -4.54 -7.01
CA GLY A 164 -25.50 -5.33 -6.82
C GLY A 164 -25.24 -6.61 -5.99
N ARG A 165 -26.32 -7.13 -5.39
CA ARG A 165 -26.25 -8.19 -4.36
C ARG A 165 -25.64 -9.51 -4.86
N GLU A 166 -26.03 -9.95 -6.04
CA GLU A 166 -25.60 -11.25 -6.59
C GLU A 166 -24.11 -11.24 -6.93
N ALA A 167 -23.65 -10.24 -7.69
CA ALA A 167 -22.24 -10.10 -8.04
C ALA A 167 -21.35 -9.95 -6.80
N TYR A 168 -21.82 -9.24 -5.78
CA TYR A 168 -21.11 -9.09 -4.51
C TYR A 168 -20.91 -10.44 -3.80
N GLN A 169 -21.97 -11.26 -3.71
CA GLN A 169 -21.89 -12.58 -3.09
C GLN A 169 -20.95 -13.51 -3.88
N SER A 170 -21.07 -13.54 -5.21
CA SER A 170 -20.19 -14.35 -6.06
C SER A 170 -18.72 -13.97 -5.93
N LEU A 171 -18.40 -12.67 -5.86
CA LEU A 171 -17.04 -12.20 -5.64
C LEU A 171 -16.52 -12.62 -4.26
N LEU A 172 -17.36 -12.51 -3.22
CA LEU A 172 -17.00 -12.87 -1.85
C LEU A 172 -16.71 -14.37 -1.73
N GLU A 173 -17.52 -15.22 -2.35
CA GLU A 173 -17.29 -16.67 -2.42
C GLU A 173 -15.99 -17.00 -3.15
N LEU A 174 -15.71 -16.34 -4.29
CA LEU A 174 -14.47 -16.54 -5.04
C LEU A 174 -13.23 -16.14 -4.23
N LEU A 175 -13.32 -15.04 -3.48
CA LEU A 175 -12.24 -14.59 -2.59
C LEU A 175 -12.03 -15.53 -1.39
N GLN A 176 -13.10 -16.06 -0.81
CA GLN A 176 -13.02 -17.08 0.25
C GLN A 176 -12.35 -18.36 -0.27
N GLN A 177 -12.76 -18.85 -1.45
CA GLN A 177 -12.14 -20.02 -2.08
C GLN A 177 -10.65 -19.79 -2.35
N LYS A 178 -10.27 -18.59 -2.80
CA LYS A 178 -8.88 -18.23 -3.02
C LYS A 178 -8.08 -18.19 -1.72
N ALA A 179 -8.63 -17.62 -0.65
CA ALA A 179 -7.97 -17.58 0.65
C ALA A 179 -7.75 -18.99 1.22
N LEU A 180 -8.72 -19.89 1.06
CA LEU A 180 -8.55 -21.30 1.43
C LEU A 180 -7.41 -21.96 0.65
N LYS A 181 -7.33 -21.76 -0.67
CA LYS A 181 -6.24 -22.32 -1.50
C LYS A 181 -4.85 -21.77 -1.20
N GLN A 182 -4.74 -20.62 -0.53
CA GLN A 182 -3.46 -20.03 -0.13
C GLN A 182 -3.04 -20.40 1.29
N ALA A 183 -3.94 -20.97 2.09
CA ALA A 183 -3.67 -21.44 3.44
C ALA A 183 -3.10 -22.87 3.48
N PHE A 184 -3.14 -23.59 2.36
CA PHE A 184 -2.62 -24.94 2.14
C PHE A 184 -1.58 -24.93 1.02
#